data_AF-E4QBY4-F1
#
_entry.id   AF-E4QBY4-F1
#
_cell.length_a   1.000
_cell.length_b   1.000
_cell.length_c   1.000
_cell.angle_alpha   90.00
_cell.angle_beta   90.00
_cell.angle_gamma   90.00
#
_symmetry.space_group_name_H-M   'P 1'
#
loop_
_entity.id
_entity.type
_entity.pdbx_description
1 polymer ?
#
loop_
_entity_poly.entity_id
_entity_poly.type
_entity_poly.pdbx_seq_one_letter_code
_entity_poly.pdbx_strand_id
1 'polypeptide(L)'
;MLELSESAIAKYEEGQRSPDLNTLIKIAKFFDVSTDYLLGLTNIPKPEMDLSPELKQLLAIALRMPEDKLNLLIKLLERLF
;
A
#
# COMPACT_ATOMS: atom_id res chain seq x y z
N MET A 1 3.66 -0.44 20.23
CA MET A 1 3.00 0.74 20.82
C MET A 1 3.76 1.97 20.36
N LEU A 2 3.07 3.04 19.95
CA LEU A 2 3.73 4.30 19.60
C LEU A 2 4.09 5.02 20.91
N GLU A 3 5.38 5.28 21.15
CA GLU A 3 5.87 6.02 22.33
C GLU A 3 5.63 7.52 22.15
N LEU A 4 4.38 7.93 21.96
CA LEU A 4 3.97 9.32 21.79
C LEU A 4 3.06 9.73 22.95
N SER A 5 3.28 10.92 23.51
CA SER A 5 2.36 11.48 24.50
C SER A 5 1.10 11.99 23.81
N GLU A 6 -0.02 11.98 24.52
CA GLU A 6 -1.30 12.53 24.04
C GLU A 6 -1.15 13.98 23.56
N SER A 7 -0.37 14.80 24.29
CA SER A 7 -0.08 16.18 23.89
C SER A 7 0.70 16.26 22.57
N ALA A 8 1.60 15.32 22.28
CA ALA A 8 2.30 15.29 21.00
C ALA A 8 1.34 14.96 19.85
N ILE A 9 0.44 14.00 20.08
CA ILE A 9 -0.60 13.61 19.10
C ILE A 9 -1.54 14.79 18.83
N ALA A 10 -2.07 15.45 19.86
CA ALA A 10 -2.94 16.61 19.70
C ALA A 10 -2.29 17.72 18.87
N LYS A 11 -0.99 18.01 19.10
CA LYS A 11 -0.25 18.99 18.30
C LYS A 11 -0.08 18.58 16.83
N TYR A 12 -0.01 17.29 16.54
CA TYR A 12 0.01 16.78 15.16
C TYR A 12 -1.36 16.95 14.51
N GLU A 13 -2.44 16.61 15.20
CA GLU A 13 -3.82 16.73 14.71
C GLU A 13 -4.23 18.19 14.47
N GLU A 14 -3.75 19.11 15.32
CA GLU A 14 -3.97 20.54 15.17
C GLU A 14 -3.02 21.20 14.15
N GLY A 15 -2.06 20.46 13.59
CA GLY A 15 -1.06 20.98 12.65
C GLY A 15 -0.03 21.96 13.26
N GLN A 16 0.01 22.08 14.59
CA GLN A 16 0.97 22.92 15.31
C GLN A 16 2.39 22.35 15.28
N ARG A 17 2.52 21.05 15.04
CA ARG A 17 3.80 20.34 14.93
C ARG A 17 3.67 19.24 13.90
N SER A 18 4.78 18.90 13.24
CA SER A 18 4.86 17.70 12.40
C SER A 18 5.67 16.60 13.09
N PRO A 19 5.30 15.31 12.91
CA PRO A 19 6.15 14.21 13.34
C PRO A 19 7.46 14.22 12.55
N ASP A 20 8.54 13.76 13.18
CA ASP A 20 9.77 13.46 12.44
C ASP A 20 9.59 12.23 11.55
N LEU A 21 10.55 11.98 10.65
CA LEU A 21 10.49 10.88 9.68
C LEU A 21 10.31 9.50 10.37
N ASN A 22 11.03 9.27 11.48
CA ASN A 22 10.95 7.98 12.18
C ASN A 22 9.57 7.79 12.83
N THR A 23 9.03 8.85 13.40
CA THR A 23 7.70 8.87 14.01
C THR A 23 6.63 8.68 12.95
N LEU A 24 6.72 9.36 11.80
CA LEU A 24 5.81 9.18 10.67
C LEU A 24 5.81 7.73 10.16
N ILE A 25 6.98 7.11 10.02
CA ILE A 25 7.11 5.69 9.62
C ILE A 25 6.48 4.77 10.67
N LYS A 26 6.70 5.04 11.97
CA LYS A 26 6.08 4.25 13.05
C LYS A 26 4.56 4.36 13.01
N ILE A 27 4.01 5.57 12.79
CA ILE A 27 2.56 5.80 12.66
C ILE A 27 2.02 5.04 11.45
N ALA A 28 2.66 5.15 10.29
CA ALA A 28 2.27 4.45 9.06
C ALA A 28 2.21 2.92 9.28
N LYS A 29 3.25 2.35 9.90
CA LYS A 29 3.29 0.91 10.23
C LYS A 29 2.23 0.50 11.25
N PHE A 30 1.97 1.34 12.26
CA PHE A 30 0.98 1.04 13.29
C PHE A 30 -0.44 0.93 12.72
N PHE A 31 -0.78 1.80 11.76
CA PHE A 31 -2.09 1.80 11.10
C PHE A 31 -2.15 0.96 9.82
N ASP A 32 -1.06 0.29 9.43
CA ASP A 32 -0.89 -0.43 8.16
C ASP A 32 -1.27 0.40 6.92
N VAL A 33 -0.79 1.64 6.89
CA VAL A 33 -0.97 2.59 5.79
C VAL A 33 0.38 3.09 5.27
N SER A 34 0.38 3.76 4.12
CA SER A 34 1.53 4.45 3.56
C SER A 34 1.72 5.83 4.19
N THR A 35 2.96 6.35 4.11
CA THR A 35 3.24 7.74 4.46
C THR A 35 2.54 8.72 3.52
N ASP A 36 2.36 8.35 2.25
CA ASP A 36 1.66 9.18 1.27
C ASP A 36 0.20 9.41 1.67
N TYR A 37 -0.46 8.39 2.23
CA TYR A 37 -1.78 8.52 2.82
C TYR A 37 -1.78 9.46 4.04
N LEU A 38 -0.83 9.27 4.98
CA LEU A 38 -0.73 10.13 6.16
C LEU A 38 -0.43 11.60 5.82
N LEU A 39 0.31 11.83 4.73
CA LEU A 39 0.66 13.17 4.24
C LEU A 39 -0.42 13.79 3.33
N GLY A 40 -1.51 13.06 3.06
CA GLY A 40 -2.60 13.54 2.21
C GLY A 40 -2.25 13.64 0.72
N LEU A 41 -1.18 12.96 0.28
CA LEU A 41 -0.79 12.90 -1.14
C LEU A 41 -1.68 11.93 -1.94
N THR A 42 -2.36 11.03 -1.25
CA THR A 42 -3.31 10.07 -1.82
C THR A 42 -4.42 9.74 -0.83
N ASN A 43 -5.60 9.41 -1.34
CA ASN A 43 -6.71 8.86 -0.55
C ASN A 43 -6.64 7.32 -0.44
N ILE A 44 -5.63 6.70 -1.06
CA ILE A 44 -5.42 5.26 -1.02
C ILE A 44 -4.56 4.95 0.21
N PRO A 45 -5.10 4.29 1.26
CA PRO A 45 -4.37 4.07 2.50
C PRO A 45 -3.06 3.33 2.30
N LYS A 46 -3.03 2.38 1.38
CA LYS A 46 -1.87 1.56 1.06
C LYS A 46 -1.76 1.46 -0.46
N PRO A 47 -0.67 1.93 -1.10
CA PRO A 47 -0.49 1.73 -2.54
C PRO A 47 -0.58 0.23 -2.85
N GLU A 48 -1.26 -0.10 -3.94
CA GLU A 48 -1.73 -1.45 -4.22
C GLU A 48 -0.62 -2.52 -4.20
N MET A 49 -0.95 -3.56 -3.43
CA MET A 49 -0.47 -4.95 -3.38
C MET A 49 1.03 -5.21 -3.28
N ASP A 50 1.43 -5.69 -2.10
CA ASP A 50 2.62 -6.54 -1.95
C ASP A 50 2.35 -7.89 -2.62
N LEU A 51 2.42 -7.90 -3.96
CA LEU A 51 2.31 -9.11 -4.75
C LEU A 51 3.55 -9.97 -4.50
N SER A 52 3.32 -11.27 -4.34
CA SER A 52 4.42 -12.24 -4.31
C SER A 52 5.27 -12.12 -5.57
N PRO A 53 6.56 -12.50 -5.54
CA PRO A 53 7.42 -12.49 -6.72
C PRO A 53 6.78 -13.20 -7.92
N GLU A 54 6.04 -14.28 -7.68
CA GLU A 54 5.33 -15.06 -8.69
C GLU A 54 4.20 -14.26 -9.33
N LEU A 55 3.41 -13.53 -8.54
CA LEU A 55 2.34 -12.67 -9.05
C LEU A 55 2.91 -11.48 -9.84
N LYS A 56 4.02 -10.89 -9.39
CA LYS A 56 4.72 -9.84 -10.14
C LYS A 56 5.23 -10.36 -11.49
N GLN A 57 5.80 -11.56 -11.50
CA GLN A 57 6.26 -12.22 -12.72
C GLN A 57 5.10 -12.52 -13.67
N LEU A 58 3.99 -13.05 -13.14
CA LEU A 58 2.79 -13.33 -13.92
C LEU A 58 2.23 -12.06 -14.57
N LEU A 59 2.10 -10.96 -13.81
CA LEU A 59 1.64 -9.67 -14.34
C LEU A 59 2.58 -9.14 -15.42
N ALA A 60 3.89 -9.21 -15.22
CA ALA A 60 4.86 -8.75 -16.22
C ALA A 60 4.74 -9.51 -17.55
N ILE A 61 4.40 -10.81 -17.50
CA ILE A 61 4.14 -11.63 -18.70
C ILE A 61 2.77 -11.28 -19.29
N ALA A 62 1.74 -11.19 -18.46
CA ALA A 62 0.37 -10.91 -18.87
C ALA A 62 0.23 -9.56 -19.59
N LEU A 63 0.95 -8.53 -19.12
CA LEU A 63 0.95 -7.20 -19.75
C LEU A 63 1.57 -7.17 -21.15
N ARG A 64 2.33 -8.20 -21.53
CA ARG A 64 3.06 -8.27 -22.82
C ARG A 64 2.42 -9.23 -23.82
N MET A 65 1.41 -9.99 -23.40
CA MET A 65 0.82 -11.02 -24.25
C MET A 65 -0.37 -10.49 -25.07
N PRO A 66 -0.65 -11.08 -26.24
CA PRO A 66 -1.86 -10.79 -27.00
C PRO A 66 -3.14 -11.04 -26.19
N GLU A 67 -4.18 -10.26 -26.44
CA GLU A 67 -5.43 -10.29 -25.67
C GLU A 67 -6.13 -11.66 -25.74
N ASP A 68 -6.08 -12.35 -26.88
CA ASP A 68 -6.63 -13.70 -27.05
C ASP A 68 -5.92 -14.72 -26.14
N LYS A 69 -4.62 -14.54 -25.90
CA LYS A 69 -3.83 -15.39 -25.01
C LYS A 69 -4.11 -15.09 -23.55
N LEU A 70 -4.29 -13.82 -23.18
CA LEU A 70 -4.68 -13.42 -21.82
C LEU A 70 -6.05 -14.01 -21.47
N ASN A 71 -7.01 -13.90 -22.39
CA ASN A 71 -8.34 -14.48 -22.23
C ASN A 71 -8.30 -16.01 -22.08
N LEU A 72 -7.40 -16.69 -22.78
CA LEU A 72 -7.20 -18.12 -22.61
C LEU A 72 -6.61 -18.46 -21.23
N LEU A 73 -5.61 -17.70 -20.77
CA LEU A 73 -4.99 -17.88 -19.45
C LEU A 73 -6.03 -17.75 -18.32
N ILE A 74 -6.87 -16.71 -18.37
CA ILE A 74 -7.94 -16.49 -17.39
C ILE A 74 -8.87 -17.71 -17.33
N LYS A 75 -9.36 -18.18 -18.49
CA LYS A 75 -10.22 -19.37 -18.57
C LYS A 75 -9.58 -20.66 -18.05
N LEU A 76 -8.26 -20.80 -18.17
CA LEU A 76 -7.54 -21.95 -17.62
C LEU A 76 -7.47 -21.88 -16.10
N LEU A 77 -7.16 -20.70 -15.55
CA LEU A 77 -7.11 -20.49 -14.10
C LEU A 77 -8.49 -20.69 -13.46
N GLU A 78 -9.55 -20.18 -14.07
CA GLU A 78 -10.94 -20.38 -13.61
C GLU A 78 -11.37 -21.85 -13.60
N ARG A 79 -10.71 -22.72 -14.37
CA ARG A 79 -11.00 -24.18 -14.37
C ARG A 79 -10.23 -24.95 -13.31
N LEU A 80 -9.21 -24.35 -12.70
CA LEU A 80 -8.40 -24.97 -11.65
C LEU A 80 -9.00 -24.79 -10.25
N PHE A 81 -10.03 -23.96 -10.12
CA PHE A 81 -10.80 -23.70 -8.91
C PHE A 81 -12.29 -23.96 -9.17
#